data_AF-A0AAV3FEM7-F1
#
_entry.id   AF-A0AAV3FEM7-F1
#
_cell.length_a   1.000
_cell.length_b   1.000
_cell.length_c   1.000
_cell.angle_alpha   90.00
_cell.angle_beta   90.00
_cell.angle_gamma   90.00
#
_symmetry.space_group_name_H-M   'P 1'
#
loop_
_entity.id
_entity.type
_entity.pdbx_description
1 polymer ?
#
loop_
_entity_poly.entity_id
_entity_poly.type
_entity_poly.pdbx_seq_one_letter_code
_entity_poly.pdbx_strand_id
1 'polypeptide(L)'
;MRFEQDYIKRVIDSIGKMCVAIVASKNAIESNIEDNNYDMKISEDDLLEIMVKKYVDEGNINEAENIIFEAIKSHKTKKSYEIALDFYKHINDYSDEKLQELNFSREEIVDGLNEIKNTFR
;
A
#
# COMPACT_ATOMS: atom_id res chain seq x y z
N MET A 1 13.47 -17.82 -6.44
CA MET A 1 12.00 -17.90 -6.37
C MET A 1 11.47 -18.04 -4.94
N ARG A 2 11.55 -19.20 -4.25
CA ARG A 2 10.97 -19.35 -2.88
C ARG A 2 11.58 -18.42 -1.83
N PHE A 3 12.90 -18.23 -1.85
CA PHE A 3 13.59 -17.35 -0.89
C PHE A 3 13.23 -15.87 -1.04
N GLU A 4 13.08 -15.38 -2.28
CA GLU A 4 12.66 -14.00 -2.56
C GLU A 4 11.24 -13.74 -2.08
N GLN A 5 10.31 -14.66 -2.38
CA GLN A 5 8.93 -14.55 -1.88
C GLN A 5 8.86 -14.59 -0.35
N ASP A 6 9.64 -15.47 0.30
CA ASP A 6 9.71 -15.52 1.77
C ASP A 6 10.31 -14.22 2.35
N TYR A 7 11.23 -13.58 1.63
CA TYR A 7 11.77 -12.28 2.01
C TYR A 7 10.73 -11.16 1.86
N ILE A 8 10.06 -11.07 0.71
CA ILE A 8 8.99 -10.09 0.45
C ILE A 8 7.90 -10.18 1.53
N LYS A 9 7.46 -11.39 1.88
CA LYS A 9 6.49 -11.61 2.97
C LYS A 9 6.98 -11.01 4.29
N ARG A 10 8.25 -11.21 4.66
CA ARG A 10 8.83 -10.60 5.87
C ARG A 10 8.85 -9.07 5.80
N VAL A 11 9.13 -8.50 4.62
CA VAL A 11 9.14 -7.04 4.43
C VAL A 11 7.72 -6.47 4.56
N ILE A 12 6.73 -7.07 3.90
CA ILE A 12 5.30 -6.73 4.01
C ILE A 12 4.85 -6.76 5.49
N ASP A 13 5.17 -7.85 6.21
CA ASP A 13 4.82 -7.98 7.63
C ASP A 13 5.48 -6.91 8.50
N SER A 14 6.74 -6.56 8.20
CA SER A 14 7.47 -5.51 8.92
C SER A 14 6.84 -4.14 8.71
N ILE A 15 6.43 -3.82 7.48
CA ILE A 15 5.79 -2.54 7.17
C ILE A 15 4.39 -2.47 7.79
N GLY A 16 3.64 -3.58 7.76
CA GLY A 16 2.33 -3.67 8.43
C GLY A 16 2.41 -3.35 9.92
N LYS A 17 3.41 -3.89 10.63
CA LYS A 17 3.66 -3.58 12.05
C LYS A 17 3.98 -2.09 12.27
N MET A 18 4.74 -1.48 11.36
CA MET A 18 5.06 -0.04 11.42
C MET A 18 3.81 0.83 11.25
N CYS A 19 2.93 0.49 10.30
CA CYS A 19 1.66 1.19 10.08
C CYS A 19 0.80 1.18 11.37
N VAL A 20 0.67 0.03 12.02
CA VAL A 20 -0.05 -0.11 13.29
C VAL A 20 0.53 0.79 14.38
N ALA A 21 1.86 0.87 14.48
CA ALA A 21 2.53 1.72 15.47
C ALA A 21 2.28 3.22 15.24
N ILE A 22 2.24 3.67 13.97
CA ILE A 22 1.97 5.07 13.63
C ILE A 22 0.54 5.45 13.96
N VAL A 23 -0.42 4.57 13.69
CA VAL A 23 -1.83 4.80 14.04
C VAL A 23 -2.02 4.88 15.54
N ALA A 24 -1.40 3.96 16.29
CA ALA A 24 -1.44 4.00 17.75
C ALA A 24 -0.84 5.33 18.26
N SER A 25 0.23 5.81 17.64
CA SER A 25 0.85 7.09 17.98
C SER A 25 -0.03 8.30 17.61
N LYS A 26 -0.68 8.29 16.43
CA LYS A 26 -1.60 9.35 16.00
C LYS A 26 -2.87 9.39 16.86
N ASN A 27 -3.47 8.23 17.17
CA ASN A 27 -4.63 8.13 18.07
C ASN A 27 -4.32 8.59 19.51
N ALA A 28 -3.08 8.41 19.98
CA ALA A 28 -2.65 8.96 21.26
C ALA A 28 -2.54 10.50 21.26
N ILE A 29 -2.42 11.12 20.08
CA ILE A 29 -2.29 12.57 19.88
C ILE A 29 -3.64 13.23 19.51
N GLU A 30 -4.52 12.52 18.77
CA GLU A 30 -5.78 13.04 18.21
C GLU A 30 -7.02 12.87 19.09
N SER A 31 -6.86 12.61 20.39
CA SER A 31 -7.99 12.59 21.33
C SER A 31 -8.47 14.03 21.59
N ASN A 32 -9.13 14.69 20.62
CA ASN A 32 -9.92 15.92 20.82
C ASN A 32 -10.72 16.46 19.61
N ILE A 33 -11.15 15.67 18.62
CA ILE A 33 -12.15 16.18 17.65
C ILE A 33 -13.18 15.10 17.32
N GLU A 34 -14.38 15.22 17.91
CA GLU A 34 -15.60 14.64 17.37
C GLU A 34 -16.05 15.50 16.20
N ASP A 35 -16.15 14.94 15.00
CA ASP A 35 -16.91 15.57 13.93
C ASP A 35 -17.90 14.57 13.33
N ASN A 36 -19.14 14.71 13.79
CA ASN A 36 -20.30 13.97 13.33
C ASN A 36 -20.84 14.66 12.08
N ASN A 37 -20.50 14.16 10.89
CA ASN A 37 -21.25 14.49 9.68
C ASN A 37 -21.47 13.24 8.83
N TYR A 38 -22.68 12.68 8.95
CA TYR A 38 -23.22 11.64 8.07
C TYR A 38 -23.59 12.27 6.72
N ASP A 39 -22.61 12.37 5.83
CA ASP A 39 -22.84 12.46 4.40
C ASP A 39 -22.03 11.33 3.77
N MET A 40 -22.57 10.64 2.76
CA MET A 40 -21.88 9.53 2.08
C MET A 40 -20.74 10.10 1.21
N LYS A 41 -19.72 10.66 1.86
CA LYS A 41 -18.54 11.22 1.24
C LYS A 41 -17.57 10.05 1.05
N ILE A 42 -17.46 9.58 -0.18
CA ILE A 42 -16.38 8.64 -0.56
C ILE A 42 -15.08 9.33 -0.15
N SER A 43 -14.32 8.71 0.75
CA SER A 43 -13.05 9.28 1.19
C SER A 43 -12.02 9.20 0.07
N GLU A 44 -10.97 10.02 0.14
CA GLU A 44 -9.86 9.95 -0.81
C GLU A 44 -9.22 8.55 -0.84
N ASP A 45 -9.19 7.87 0.31
CA ASP A 45 -8.70 6.51 0.44
C ASP A 45 -9.64 5.45 -0.16
N ASP A 46 -10.96 5.67 -0.13
CA ASP A 46 -11.93 4.79 -0.83
C ASP A 46 -11.78 4.91 -2.35
N LEU A 47 -11.57 6.13 -2.87
CA LEU A 47 -11.29 6.35 -4.30
C LEU A 47 -9.97 5.70 -4.71
N LEU A 48 -8.93 5.83 -3.88
CA LEU A 48 -7.65 5.18 -4.11
C LEU A 48 -7.80 3.66 -4.23
N GLU A 49 -8.52 3.03 -3.30
CA GLU A 49 -8.75 1.59 -3.29
C GLU A 49 -9.44 1.10 -4.57
N ILE A 50 -10.47 1.83 -5.04
CA ILE A 50 -11.19 1.53 -6.29
C ILE A 50 -10.25 1.65 -7.49
N MET A 51 -9.46 2.72 -7.56
CA MET A 51 -8.55 2.97 -8.68
C MET A 51 -7.43 1.94 -8.74
N VAL A 52 -6.81 1.61 -7.61
CA VAL A 52 -5.77 0.58 -7.50
C VAL A 52 -6.31 -0.76 -7.99
N LYS A 53 -7.49 -1.16 -7.50
CA LYS A 53 -8.12 -2.41 -7.93
C LYS A 53 -8.38 -2.43 -9.44
N LYS A 54 -8.90 -1.34 -9.99
CA LYS A 54 -9.12 -1.22 -11.44
C LYS A 54 -7.83 -1.40 -12.23
N TYR A 55 -6.75 -0.73 -11.84
CA TYR A 55 -5.46 -0.86 -12.53
C TYR A 55 -4.90 -2.28 -12.43
N VAL A 56 -5.02 -2.92 -11.26
CA VAL A 56 -4.61 -4.33 -11.07
C VAL A 56 -5.42 -5.26 -11.97
N ASP A 57 -6.74 -5.11 -12.02
CA ASP A 57 -7.64 -5.92 -12.85
C ASP A 57 -7.33 -5.76 -14.35
N GLU A 58 -6.88 -4.56 -14.76
CA GLU A 58 -6.44 -4.25 -16.14
C GLU A 58 -4.99 -4.69 -16.42
N GLY A 59 -4.23 -5.16 -15.42
CA GLY A 59 -2.82 -5.51 -15.55
C GLY A 59 -1.85 -4.33 -15.50
N ASN A 60 -2.34 -3.12 -15.25
CA ASN A 60 -1.58 -1.88 -15.17
C ASN A 60 -0.95 -1.67 -13.79
N ILE A 61 -0.18 -2.65 -13.30
CA ILE A 61 0.34 -2.66 -11.92
C ILE A 61 1.36 -1.54 -11.63
N ASN A 62 2.10 -1.08 -12.64
CA ASN A 62 2.97 0.11 -12.54
C ASN A 62 2.15 1.39 -12.26
N GLU A 63 1.00 1.55 -12.93
CA GLU A 63 0.12 2.70 -12.68
C GLU A 63 -0.57 2.63 -11.31
N ALA A 64 -0.91 1.42 -10.87
CA ALA A 64 -1.40 1.19 -9.51
C ALA A 64 -0.36 1.63 -8.47
N GLU A 65 0.91 1.26 -8.65
CA GLU A 65 2.01 1.68 -7.78
C GLU A 65 2.19 3.19 -7.76
N ASN A 66 2.19 3.85 -8.93
CA ASN A 66 2.31 5.31 -9.03
C ASN A 66 1.25 6.04 -8.19
N ILE A 67 -0.03 5.68 -8.34
CA ILE A 67 -1.10 6.35 -7.60
C ILE A 67 -1.05 6.08 -6.09
N ILE A 68 -0.57 4.91 -5.68
CA ILE A 68 -0.35 4.57 -4.27
C ILE A 68 0.70 5.49 -3.67
N PHE A 69 1.83 5.68 -4.36
CA PHE A 69 2.89 6.57 -3.88
C PHE A 69 2.45 8.03 -3.82
N GLU A 70 1.69 8.50 -4.81
CA GLU A 70 1.15 9.87 -4.78
C GLU A 70 0.18 10.08 -3.60
N ALA A 71 -0.69 9.10 -3.31
CA ALA A 71 -1.57 9.16 -2.15
C ALA A 71 -0.79 9.11 -0.81
N ILE A 72 0.22 8.25 -0.71
CA ILE A 72 1.08 8.20 0.48
C ILE A 72 1.79 9.55 0.69
N LYS A 73 2.33 10.16 -0.36
CA LYS A 73 2.97 11.48 -0.26
C LYS A 73 2.00 12.58 0.18
N SER A 74 0.76 12.54 -0.30
CA SER A 74 -0.26 13.58 -0.07
C SER A 74 -0.77 13.59 1.37
N HIS A 75 -1.27 12.47 1.90
CA HIS A 75 -2.04 12.46 3.15
C HIS A 75 -1.59 11.45 4.22
N LYS A 76 -0.60 10.57 3.92
CA LYS A 76 0.03 9.63 4.89
C LYS A 76 -0.96 9.01 5.90
N THR A 77 -2.13 8.58 5.44
CA THR A 77 -3.16 7.97 6.28
C THR A 77 -2.86 6.50 6.50
N LYS A 78 -3.44 5.91 7.56
CA LYS A 78 -3.36 4.47 7.77
C LYS A 78 -3.82 3.69 6.54
N LYS A 79 -4.95 4.11 5.98
CA LYS A 79 -5.65 3.37 4.93
C LYS A 79 -4.87 3.41 3.62
N SER A 80 -4.19 4.52 3.27
CA SER A 80 -3.32 4.55 2.09
C SER A 80 -2.14 3.56 2.19
N TYR A 81 -1.57 3.39 3.39
CA TYR A 81 -0.55 2.36 3.63
C TYR A 81 -1.11 0.94 3.63
N GLU A 82 -2.32 0.72 4.15
CA GLU A 82 -3.00 -0.59 4.07
C GLU A 82 -3.25 -1.00 2.61
N ILE A 83 -3.74 -0.07 1.78
CA ILE A 83 -3.94 -0.28 0.34
C ILE A 83 -2.62 -0.65 -0.35
N ALA A 84 -1.53 0.05 -0.03
CA ALA A 84 -0.22 -0.24 -0.58
C ALA A 84 0.25 -1.66 -0.23
N LEU A 85 0.10 -2.06 1.04
CA LEU A 85 0.46 -3.40 1.50
C LEU A 85 -0.36 -4.48 0.81
N ASP A 86 -1.66 -4.27 0.65
CA ASP A 86 -2.54 -5.23 0.01
C ASP A 86 -2.26 -5.35 -1.48
N PHE A 87 -1.91 -4.24 -2.15
CA PHE A 87 -1.40 -4.25 -3.52
C PHE A 87 -0.15 -5.13 -3.65
N TYR A 88 0.89 -4.90 -2.84
CA TYR A 88 2.13 -5.70 -2.93
C TYR A 88 1.93 -7.16 -2.53
N LYS A 89 1.05 -7.47 -1.55
CA LYS A 89 0.67 -8.85 -1.24
C LYS A 89 0.04 -9.53 -2.45
N HIS A 90 -0.89 -8.84 -3.11
CA HIS A 90 -1.63 -9.39 -4.24
C HIS A 90 -0.70 -9.72 -5.41
N ILE A 91 0.15 -8.76 -5.84
CA ILE A 91 1.06 -9.01 -6.96
C ILE A 91 2.21 -9.96 -6.58
N ASN A 92 2.54 -10.08 -5.28
CA ASN A 92 3.52 -11.07 -4.84
C ASN A 92 3.05 -12.52 -5.04
N ASP A 93 1.75 -12.76 -5.12
CA ASP A 93 1.22 -14.10 -5.43
C ASP A 93 1.29 -14.46 -6.92
N TYR A 94 1.59 -13.49 -7.80
CA TYR A 94 1.80 -13.74 -9.22
C TYR A 94 3.06 -14.58 -9.45
N SER A 95 3.13 -15.32 -10.56
CA SER A 95 4.38 -15.99 -10.96
C SER A 95 5.40 -14.97 -11.48
N ASP A 96 6.67 -15.36 -11.53
CA ASP A 96 7.73 -14.48 -12.03
C ASP A 96 7.52 -14.16 -13.52
N GLU A 97 7.01 -15.12 -14.31
CA GLU A 97 6.64 -14.91 -15.71
C GLU A 97 5.51 -13.90 -15.84
N LYS A 98 4.49 -13.99 -14.97
CA LYS A 98 3.36 -13.05 -14.99
C LYS A 98 3.81 -11.64 -14.63
N LEU A 99 4.69 -11.48 -13.65
CA LEU A 99 5.28 -10.18 -13.31
C LEU A 99 6.06 -9.62 -14.50
N GLN A 100 6.89 -10.45 -15.14
CA GLN A 100 7.66 -10.04 -16.32
C GLN A 100 6.76 -9.63 -17.50
N GLU A 101 5.66 -10.33 -17.75
CA GLU A 101 4.64 -9.95 -18.76
C GLU A 101 4.03 -8.58 -18.47
N LEU A 102 3.87 -8.23 -17.19
CA LEU A 102 3.36 -6.93 -16.74
C LEU A 102 4.47 -5.88 -16.56
N ASN A 103 5.68 -6.18 -17.03
CA ASN A 103 6.88 -5.33 -16.91
C ASN A 103 7.13 -4.93 -15.45
N PHE A 104 7.18 -5.94 -14.59
CA PHE A 104 7.43 -5.82 -13.16
C PHE A 104 8.29 -6.99 -12.67
N SER A 105 8.85 -6.88 -11.47
CA SER A 105 9.80 -7.84 -10.91
C SER A 105 9.69 -7.97 -9.41
N ARG A 106 10.34 -9.01 -8.86
CA ARG A 106 10.46 -9.19 -7.40
C ARG A 106 11.29 -8.07 -6.76
N GLU A 107 12.28 -7.58 -7.48
CA GLU A 107 13.14 -6.47 -7.03
C GLU A 107 12.32 -5.20 -6.89
N GLU A 108 11.46 -4.88 -7.86
CA GLU A 108 10.55 -3.72 -7.78
C GLU A 108 9.56 -3.83 -6.61
N ILE A 109 9.02 -5.04 -6.32
CA ILE A 109 8.20 -5.25 -5.11
C ILE A 109 9.00 -4.91 -3.84
N VAL A 110 10.24 -5.37 -3.75
CA VAL A 110 11.10 -5.12 -2.59
C VAL A 110 11.43 -3.62 -2.46
N ASP A 111 11.78 -2.98 -3.57
CA ASP A 111 12.16 -1.57 -3.61
C ASP A 111 10.98 -0.68 -3.23
N GLY A 112 9.81 -0.92 -3.81
CA GLY A 112 8.59 -0.18 -3.48
C GLY A 112 8.20 -0.33 -2.00
N LEU A 113 8.27 -1.55 -1.45
CA LEU A 113 8.06 -1.78 -0.02
C LEU A 113 9.10 -1.04 0.85
N ASN A 114 10.37 -1.04 0.47
CA ASN A 114 11.40 -0.30 1.19
C ASN A 114 11.18 1.21 1.12
N GLU A 115 10.69 1.73 0.00
CA GLU A 115 10.34 3.14 -0.14
C GLU A 115 9.17 3.51 0.78
N ILE A 116 8.10 2.70 0.79
CA ILE A 116 6.98 2.87 1.74
C ILE A 116 7.51 2.92 3.17
N LYS A 117 8.40 1.99 3.53
CA LYS A 117 9.04 1.96 4.85
C LYS A 117 9.80 3.25 5.17
N ASN A 118 10.40 3.90 4.18
CA ASN A 118 11.14 5.14 4.37
C ASN A 118 10.23 6.38 4.47
N THR A 119 9.03 6.35 3.88
CA THR A 119 8.07 7.47 3.94
C THR A 119 7.53 7.75 5.35
N PHE A 120 7.68 6.78 6.27
CA PHE A 120 7.26 6.89 7.67
C PHE A 120 8.17 7.75 8.54
N ARG A 121 9.39 8.06 8.07
CA ARG A 121 10.36 8.88 8.81
C ARG A 121 10.05 10.36 8.75
#